data_AF-A0A1M5QT20-F1
#
_entry.id   AF-A0A1M5QT20-F1
#
_cell.length_a   1.000
_cell.length_b   1.000
_cell.length_c   1.000
_cell.angle_alpha   90.00
_cell.angle_beta   90.00
_cell.angle_gamma   90.00
#
_symmetry.space_group_name_H-M   'P 1'
#
loop_
_entity.id
_entity.type
_entity.pdbx_description
1 polymer ?
#
loop_
_entity_poly.entity_id
_entity_poly.type
_entity_poly.pdbx_seq_one_letter_code
_entity_poly.pdbx_strand_id
1 'polypeptide(L)'
;MSSSPQPSRRLTELRAGMSVLTSAAADLQVGAQPEVRVLSDGRLWLAELGVAVTAADVYQAARGLVAAQLHAIAQVSGQPVEDHALAWLVTLQTNEVMVGLEDAPVLEDDAA
;
A
#
# COMPACT_ATOMS: atom_id res chain seq x y z
N MET A 1 -47.59 -6.79 -7.83
CA MET A 1 -46.42 -7.64 -8.15
C MET A 1 -45.18 -6.77 -7.96
N SER A 2 -44.40 -7.04 -6.90
CA SER A 2 -43.26 -6.21 -6.51
C SER A 2 -42.05 -6.49 -7.39
N SER A 3 -41.56 -5.48 -8.11
CA SER A 3 -40.26 -5.54 -8.80
C SER A 3 -39.13 -5.51 -7.77
N SER A 4 -38.44 -6.65 -7.60
CA SER A 4 -37.19 -6.70 -6.84
C SER A 4 -36.18 -5.74 -7.46
N PRO A 5 -35.52 -4.85 -6.68
CA PRO A 5 -34.52 -3.93 -7.22
C PRO A 5 -33.37 -4.74 -7.82
N GLN A 6 -33.03 -4.44 -9.09
CA GLN A 6 -32.02 -5.17 -9.84
C GLN A 6 -30.66 -5.12 -9.12
N PRO A 7 -29.90 -6.23 -9.05
CA PRO A 7 -28.62 -6.32 -8.34
C PRO A 7 -27.60 -5.23 -8.74
N SER A 8 -27.62 -4.84 -10.01
CA SER A 8 -26.80 -3.76 -10.57
C SER A 8 -27.09 -2.40 -9.92
N ARG A 9 -28.37 -2.09 -9.69
CA ARG A 9 -28.80 -0.85 -9.05
C ARG A 9 -28.34 -0.78 -7.59
N ARG A 10 -28.48 -1.89 -6.83
CA ARG A 10 -27.95 -1.97 -5.46
C ARG A 10 -26.44 -1.79 -5.40
N LEU A 11 -25.68 -2.37 -6.34
CA LEU A 11 -24.23 -2.22 -6.37
C LEU A 11 -23.81 -0.76 -6.66
N THR A 12 -24.52 -0.09 -7.58
CA THR A 12 -24.29 1.32 -7.87
C THR A 12 -24.62 2.21 -6.66
N GLU A 13 -25.73 1.96 -5.98
CA GLU A 13 -26.12 2.66 -4.75
C GLU A 13 -25.09 2.44 -3.62
N LEU A 14 -24.55 1.21 -3.48
CA LEU A 14 -23.49 0.89 -2.52
C LEU A 14 -22.19 1.63 -2.83
N ARG A 15 -21.76 1.67 -4.09
CA ARG A 15 -20.55 2.39 -4.53
C ARG A 15 -20.67 3.89 -4.33
N ALA A 16 -21.85 4.46 -4.61
CA ALA A 16 -22.13 5.86 -4.33
C ALA A 16 -22.09 6.15 -2.83
N GLY A 17 -22.69 5.28 -2.00
CA GLY A 17 -22.65 5.39 -0.54
C GLY A 17 -21.23 5.34 0.01
N MET A 18 -20.39 4.40 -0.47
CA MET A 18 -18.98 4.32 -0.09
C MET A 18 -18.22 5.58 -0.47
N SER A 19 -18.41 6.10 -1.69
CA SER A 19 -17.76 7.32 -2.18
C SER A 19 -18.11 8.54 -1.32
N VAL A 20 -19.40 8.73 -1.00
CA VAL A 20 -19.86 9.83 -0.13
C VAL A 20 -19.28 9.70 1.28
N LEU A 21 -19.28 8.50 1.84
CA LEU A 21 -18.73 8.25 3.18
C LEU A 21 -17.22 8.51 3.22
N THR A 22 -16.47 8.08 2.21
CA THR A 22 -15.02 8.34 2.14
C THR A 22 -14.70 9.82 1.97
N SER A 23 -15.49 10.57 1.20
CA SER A 23 -15.31 12.03 1.06
C SER A 23 -15.62 12.77 2.36
N ALA A 24 -16.74 12.42 3.04
CA ALA A 24 -17.08 12.99 4.34
C ALA A 24 -16.02 12.65 5.41
N ALA A 25 -15.45 11.44 5.35
CA ALA A 25 -14.34 11.05 6.21
C ALA A 25 -13.09 11.91 5.92
N ALA A 26 -12.75 12.15 4.65
CA ALA A 26 -11.63 12.99 4.26
C ALA A 26 -11.81 14.46 4.70
N ASP A 27 -13.02 15.03 4.59
CA ASP A 27 -13.35 16.37 5.09
C ASP A 27 -13.15 16.49 6.61
N LEU A 28 -13.38 15.39 7.33
CA LEU A 28 -13.13 15.25 8.76
C LEU A 28 -11.68 14.88 9.09
N GLN A 29 -10.76 14.93 8.11
CA GLN A 29 -9.36 14.54 8.25
C GLN A 29 -9.17 13.10 8.73
N VAL A 30 -10.17 12.24 8.54
CA VAL A 30 -10.03 10.80 8.76
C VAL A 30 -9.05 10.28 7.70
N GLY A 31 -7.84 9.94 8.14
CA GLY A 31 -6.74 9.58 7.24
C GLY A 31 -5.82 10.75 6.85
N ALA A 32 -5.86 11.90 7.56
CA ALA A 32 -4.78 12.87 7.50
C ALA A 32 -3.44 12.16 7.70
N GLN A 33 -2.44 12.51 6.89
CA GLN A 33 -1.14 11.86 6.99
C GLN A 33 -0.60 12.10 8.41
N PRO A 34 -0.28 11.03 9.15
CA PRO A 34 0.33 11.17 10.46
C PRO A 34 1.53 12.09 10.33
N GLU A 35 1.59 13.13 11.16
CA GLU A 35 2.69 14.07 11.08
C GLU A 35 3.96 13.35 11.57
N VAL A 36 4.78 12.92 10.61
CA VAL A 36 6.08 12.29 10.85
C VAL A 36 7.17 13.34 10.64
N ARG A 37 7.97 13.58 11.68
CA ARG A 37 9.12 14.50 11.61
C ARG A 37 10.41 13.76 11.87
N VAL A 38 11.46 14.09 11.14
CA VAL A 38 12.83 13.60 11.43
C VAL A 38 13.43 14.47 12.52
N LEU A 39 13.90 13.85 13.60
CA LEU A 39 14.63 14.50 14.67
C LEU A 39 16.12 14.64 14.31
N SER A 40 16.82 15.56 14.95
CA SER A 40 18.25 15.81 14.71
C SER A 40 19.15 14.62 15.05
N ASP A 41 18.66 13.69 15.88
CA ASP A 41 19.35 12.44 16.23
C ASP A 41 19.03 11.28 15.25
N GLY A 42 18.28 11.55 14.18
CA GLY A 42 17.91 10.58 13.15
C GLY A 42 16.69 9.72 13.47
N ARG A 43 16.03 9.91 14.61
CA ARG A 43 14.76 9.24 14.91
C ARG A 43 13.57 9.90 14.22
N LEU A 44 12.47 9.17 14.10
CA LEU A 44 11.20 9.65 13.58
C LEU A 44 10.24 9.94 14.73
N TRP A 45 9.74 11.17 14.80
CA TRP A 45 8.67 11.55 15.72
C TRP A 45 7.32 11.26 15.09
N LEU A 46 6.51 10.42 15.74
CA LEU A 46 5.14 10.10 15.34
C LEU A 46 4.19 10.97 16.17
N ALA A 47 3.75 12.11 15.62
CA ALA A 47 3.03 13.13 16.40
C ALA A 47 1.74 12.61 17.04
N GLU A 48 1.01 11.74 16.34
CA GLU A 48 -0.24 11.15 16.84
C GLU A 48 -0.03 10.22 18.04
N LEU A 49 1.12 9.56 18.11
CA LEU A 49 1.45 8.59 19.16
C LEU A 49 2.31 9.21 20.27
N GLY A 50 2.80 10.45 20.08
CA GLY A 50 3.66 11.13 21.03
C GLY A 50 4.96 10.38 21.33
N VAL A 51 5.52 9.65 20.35
CA VAL A 51 6.68 8.77 20.53
C VAL A 51 7.73 8.99 19.43
N ALA A 52 9.00 8.88 19.82
CA ALA A 52 10.12 8.82 18.88
C ALA A 52 10.50 7.35 18.62
N VAL A 53 10.56 6.97 17.35
CA VAL A 53 10.95 5.62 16.90
C VAL A 53 12.21 5.67 16.06
N THR A 54 12.99 4.59 16.08
CA THR A 54 14.17 4.46 15.22
C THR A 54 13.77 3.91 13.84
N ALA A 55 14.66 4.04 12.86
CA ALA A 55 14.49 3.38 11.56
C ALA A 55 14.38 1.85 11.70
N ALA A 56 15.07 1.26 12.69
CA ALA A 56 15.00 -0.17 12.97
C ALA A 56 13.60 -0.58 13.46
N ASP A 57 12.98 0.24 14.33
CA ASP A 57 11.61 -0.02 14.81
C ASP A 57 10.61 0.00 13.66
N VAL A 58 10.71 1.00 12.78
CA VAL A 58 9.85 1.11 11.59
C VAL A 58 10.07 -0.07 10.64
N TYR A 59 11.32 -0.44 10.39
CA TYR A 59 11.64 -1.60 9.55
C TYR A 59 11.05 -2.89 10.11
N GLN A 60 11.20 -3.16 11.41
CA GLN A 60 10.65 -4.36 12.03
C GLN A 60 9.12 -4.37 12.04
N ALA A 61 8.49 -3.21 12.30
CA ALA A 61 7.04 -3.07 12.25
C ALA A 61 6.50 -3.35 10.84
N ALA A 62 7.12 -2.75 9.81
CA ALA A 62 6.76 -2.99 8.42
C ALA A 62 6.93 -4.45 8.03
N ARG A 63 8.04 -5.09 8.42
CA ARG A 63 8.28 -6.51 8.20
C ARG A 63 7.19 -7.39 8.84
N GLY A 64 6.82 -7.08 10.08
CA GLY A 64 5.76 -7.79 10.80
C GLY A 64 4.39 -7.66 10.11
N LEU A 65 4.06 -6.46 9.64
CA LEU A 65 2.83 -6.20 8.89
C LEU A 65 2.77 -7.01 7.59
N VAL A 66 3.83 -6.99 6.79
CA VAL A 66 3.90 -7.74 5.52
C VAL A 66 3.80 -9.25 5.78
N ALA A 67 4.47 -9.76 6.82
CA ALA A 67 4.36 -11.17 7.20
C ALA A 67 2.91 -11.56 7.57
N ALA A 68 2.20 -10.69 8.31
CA ALA A 68 0.80 -10.92 8.65
C ALA A 68 -0.11 -10.91 7.40
N GLN A 69 0.14 -10.03 6.44
CA GLN A 69 -0.59 -9.99 5.18
C GLN A 69 -0.37 -11.25 4.33
N LEU A 70 0.89 -11.67 4.16
CA LEU A 70 1.23 -12.90 3.44
C LEU A 70 0.55 -14.12 4.09
N HIS A 71 0.56 -14.17 5.43
CA HIS A 71 -0.12 -15.23 6.17
C HIS A 71 -1.64 -15.23 5.92
N ALA A 72 -2.29 -14.06 5.93
CA ALA A 72 -3.72 -13.94 5.65
C ALA A 72 -4.06 -14.38 4.21
N ILE A 73 -3.23 -14.03 3.22
CA ILE A 73 -3.40 -14.45 1.83
C ILE A 73 -3.27 -15.97 1.70
N ALA A 74 -2.27 -16.57 2.35
CA ALA A 74 -2.09 -18.02 2.37
C ALA A 74 -3.33 -18.74 2.95
N GLN A 75 -3.89 -18.22 4.05
CA GLN A 75 -5.10 -18.77 4.65
C GLN A 75 -6.32 -18.70 3.70
N VAL A 76 -6.54 -17.57 3.03
CA VAL A 76 -7.69 -17.38 2.13
C VAL A 76 -7.56 -18.19 0.84
N SER A 77 -6.35 -18.29 0.29
CA SER A 77 -6.08 -18.99 -0.96
C SER A 77 -5.89 -20.51 -0.79
N GLY A 78 -5.62 -20.98 0.43
CA GLY A 78 -5.27 -22.37 0.70
C GLY A 78 -3.93 -22.82 0.11
N GLN A 79 -3.11 -21.88 -0.37
CA GLN A 79 -1.77 -22.16 -0.90
C GLN A 79 -0.69 -21.88 0.16
N PRO A 80 0.50 -22.51 0.05
CA PRO A 80 1.66 -22.20 0.89
C PRO A 80 2.02 -20.72 0.87
N VAL A 81 2.56 -20.22 1.98
CA VAL A 81 2.96 -18.80 2.08
C VAL A 81 4.17 -18.50 1.20
N GLU A 82 5.00 -19.51 0.96
CA GLU A 82 6.20 -19.48 0.12
C GLU A 82 5.84 -19.16 -1.33
N ASP A 83 4.75 -19.73 -1.84
CA ASP A 83 4.31 -19.51 -3.22
C ASP A 83 3.91 -18.05 -3.45
N HIS A 84 3.22 -17.44 -2.48
CA HIS A 84 2.85 -16.02 -2.52
C HIS A 84 4.06 -15.11 -2.36
N ALA A 85 4.96 -15.43 -1.43
CA ALA A 85 6.18 -14.68 -1.21
C ALA A 85 7.08 -14.69 -2.45
N LEU A 86 7.26 -15.85 -3.09
CA LEU A 86 8.05 -15.99 -4.32
C LEU A 86 7.43 -15.22 -5.47
N ALA A 87 6.11 -15.30 -5.66
CA ALA A 87 5.43 -14.55 -6.71
C ALA A 87 5.65 -13.04 -6.56
N TRP A 88 5.52 -12.50 -5.33
CA TRP A 88 5.78 -11.09 -5.05
C TRP A 88 7.25 -10.71 -5.27
N LEU A 89 8.20 -11.54 -4.84
CA LEU A 89 9.63 -11.27 -5.05
C LEU A 89 10.00 -11.21 -6.52
N VAL A 90 9.49 -12.14 -7.34
CA VAL A 90 9.71 -12.12 -8.80
C VAL A 90 9.13 -10.86 -9.42
N THR A 91 7.92 -10.45 -9.03
CA THR A 91 7.32 -9.20 -9.52
C THR A 91 8.15 -7.98 -9.12
N LEU A 92 8.61 -7.90 -7.87
CA LEU A 92 9.43 -6.77 -7.40
C LEU A 92 10.77 -6.69 -8.13
N GLN A 93 11.46 -7.82 -8.30
CA GLN A 93 12.71 -7.87 -9.05
C GLN A 93 12.50 -7.50 -10.53
N THR A 94 11.38 -7.92 -11.12
CA THR A 94 11.05 -7.54 -12.50
C THR A 94 10.81 -6.03 -12.60
N ASN A 95 10.07 -5.45 -11.65
CA ASN A 95 9.84 -4.01 -11.61
C ASN A 95 11.14 -3.23 -11.42
N GLU A 96 12.04 -3.69 -10.55
CA GLU A 96 13.36 -3.09 -10.34
C GLU A 96 14.16 -3.03 -11.65
N VAL A 97 14.20 -4.15 -12.41
CA VAL A 97 14.86 -4.19 -13.71
C VAL A 97 14.23 -3.21 -14.70
N MET A 98 12.89 -3.15 -14.76
CA MET A 98 12.20 -2.23 -15.67
C MET A 98 12.49 -0.76 -15.36
N VAL A 99 12.48 -0.37 -14.09
CA VAL A 99 12.86 0.99 -13.67
C VAL A 99 14.32 1.28 -14.03
N GLY A 100 15.23 0.32 -13.79
CA GLY A 100 16.64 0.47 -14.15
C GLY A 100 16.90 0.62 -15.66
N LEU A 101 16.00 0.14 -16.51
CA LEU A 101 16.05 0.34 -17.97
C LEU A 101 15.50 1.70 -18.39
N GLU A 102 14.50 2.23 -17.68
CA GLU A 102 13.95 3.57 -17.90
C GLU A 102 14.93 4.69 -17.48
N ASP A 103 15.71 4.44 -16.42
CA ASP A 103 16.76 5.35 -15.92
C ASP A 103 18.10 5.21 -16.66
N ALA A 104 18.23 4.27 -17.60
CA ALA A 104 19.42 4.16 -18.44
C ALA A 104 19.52 5.42 -19.31
N PRO A 105 20.63 6.21 -19.22
CA PRO A 105 20.78 7.37 -20.06
C PRO A 105 20.72 6.93 -21.52
N VAL A 106 19.86 7.58 -22.30
CA VAL A 106 19.90 7.51 -23.76
C VAL A 106 21.33 7.85 -24.14
N LEU A 107 22.10 6.82 -24.52
CA LEU A 107 23.35 7.03 -25.21
C LEU A 107 22.94 7.74 -26.50
N GLU A 108 23.07 9.07 -26.51
CA GLU A 108 23.20 9.82 -27.74
C GLU A 108 24.39 9.19 -28.46
N ASP A 109 24.04 8.28 -29.40
CA ASP A 109 24.92 7.76 -30.42
C ASP A 109 25.30 8.96 -31.29
N ASP A 110 26.26 9.73 -30.78
CA ASP A 110 26.97 10.75 -31.53
C ASP A 110 27.75 10.01 -32.61
N ALA A 111 27.11 9.89 -33.76
CA ALA A 111 27.73 9.53 -35.01
C ALA A 111 28.95 10.43 -35.24
N ALA A 112 30.13 9.82 -35.28
CA ALA A 112 31.38 10.43 -35.73
C ALA A 112 32.03 9.55 -36.81
#